data_AF-A0A3C0JFZ2-F1
#
_entry.id   AF-A0A3C0JFZ2-F1
#
_cell.length_a   1.000
_cell.length_b   1.000
_cell.length_c   1.000
_cell.angle_alpha   90.00
_cell.angle_beta   90.00
_cell.angle_gamma   90.00
#
_symmetry.space_group_name_H-M   'P 1'
#
loop_
_entity.id
_entity.type
_entity.pdbx_description
1 polymer ?
#
loop_
_entity_poly.entity_id
_entity_poly.type
_entity_poly.pdbx_seq_one_letter_code
_entity_poly.pdbx_strand_id
1 'polypeptide(L)' 'MILSENDQIKLRIIELSQEHQDVHYLIDHLSEDVLPDQLRIRRLKKRRLFIKDQIEHLKSTLIPDIDA' A
#
# COMPACT_ATOMS: atom_id res chain seq x y z
N MET A 1 -21.01 -6.53 -18.22
CA MET A 1 -20.14 -5.38 -18.55
C MET A 1 -18.71 -5.82 -18.28
N ILE A 2 -17.86 -5.89 -19.29
CA ILE A 2 -16.44 -6.27 -19.09
C ILE A 2 -15.73 -5.04 -18.55
N LEU A 3 -15.12 -5.12 -17.37
CA LEU A 3 -14.31 -4.05 -16.80
C LEU A 3 -13.11 -3.78 -17.72
N SER A 4 -12.91 -2.51 -18.08
CA SER A 4 -11.73 -2.09 -18.83
C SER A 4 -10.46 -2.41 -18.05
N GLU A 5 -9.34 -2.64 -18.74
CA GLU A 5 -8.03 -2.82 -18.11
C GLU A 5 -7.70 -1.67 -17.13
N ASN A 6 -8.03 -0.43 -17.51
CA ASN A 6 -7.89 0.72 -16.64
C ASN A 6 -8.76 0.64 -15.38
N ASP A 7 -9.97 0.08 -15.48
CA ASP A 7 -10.84 -0.08 -14.32
C ASP A 7 -10.33 -1.17 -13.38
N GLN A 8 -9.72 -2.24 -13.93
CA GLN A 8 -9.06 -3.27 -13.13
C GLN A 8 -7.85 -2.71 -12.38
N ILE A 9 -7.03 -1.87 -13.03
CA ILE A 9 -5.89 -1.21 -12.36
C ILE A 9 -6.39 -0.27 -11.24
N LYS A 10 -7.47 0.49 -11.47
CA LYS A 10 -8.08 1.34 -10.43
C LYS A 10 -8.60 0.54 -9.24
N LEU A 11 -9.29 -0.58 -9.50
CA LEU A 11 -9.73 -1.49 -8.43
C LEU A 11 -8.53 -2.01 -7.64
N ARG A 12 -7.45 -2.40 -8.32
CA ARG A 12 -6.23 -2.87 -7.66
C ARG A 12 -5.57 -1.79 -6.80
N ILE A 13 -5.56 -0.54 -7.25
CA ILE A 13 -5.06 0.59 -6.46
C ILE A 13 -5.90 0.78 -5.19
N ILE A 14 -7.22 0.66 -5.28
CA ILE A 14 -8.12 0.78 -4.12
C ILE A 14 -7.81 -0.33 -3.11
N GLU A 15 -7.71 -1.58 -3.55
CA GLU A 15 -7.36 -2.72 -2.70
C GLU A 15 -6.03 -2.51 -1.98
N LEU A 16 -4.99 -2.14 -2.73
CA LEU A 16 -3.65 -1.89 -2.17
C LEU A 16 -3.66 -0.68 -1.22
N SER A 17 -4.45 0.36 -1.50
CA SER A 17 -4.57 1.53 -0.62
C SER A 17 -5.21 1.15 0.72
N GLN A 18 -6.22 0.29 0.69
CA GLN A 18 -6.83 -0.25 1.90
C GLN A 18 -5.85 -1.12 2.68
N GLU A 19 -5.14 -2.04 2.01
CA GLU A 19 -4.10 -2.86 2.64
C GLU A 19 -2.99 -1.99 3.27
N HIS A 20 -2.55 -0.94 2.58
CA HIS A 20 -1.56 0.01 3.10
C HIS A 20 -2.05 0.70 4.38
N GLN A 21 -3.32 1.11 4.42
CA GLN A 21 -3.92 1.75 5.58
C GLN A 21 -4.08 0.77 6.75
N ASP A 22 -4.49 -0.47 6.48
CA ASP A 22 -4.58 -1.53 7.49
C ASP A 22 -3.21 -1.83 8.11
N VAL A 23 -2.17 -1.95 7.28
CA VAL A 23 -0.79 -2.15 7.78
C VAL A 23 -0.33 -0.95 8.61
N HIS A 24 -0.74 0.27 8.27
CA HIS A 24 -0.43 1.45 9.07
C HIS A 24 -1.08 1.38 10.46
N TYR A 25 -2.38 1.09 10.53
CA TYR A 25 -3.07 0.95 11.81
C TYR A 25 -2.47 -0.15 12.69
N LEU A 26 -2.07 -1.28 12.10
CA LEU A 26 -1.40 -2.35 12.81
C LEU A 26 -0.03 -1.92 13.38
N ILE A 27 0.74 -1.13 12.62
CA ILE A 27 2.01 -0.58 13.11
C ILE A 27 1.76 0.35 14.30
N ASP A 28 0.75 1.21 14.21
CA ASP A 28 0.45 2.19 15.25
C ASP A 28 0.05 1.48 16.55
N HIS A 29 -0.89 0.51 16.48
CA HIS A 29 -1.27 -0.30 17.63
C HIS A 29 -0.09 -1.04 18.26
N LEU A 30 0.74 -1.73 17.46
CA LEU A 30 1.90 -2.47 17.97
C LEU A 30 2.98 -1.57 18.58
N SER A 31 2.97 -0.28 18.22
CA SER A 31 3.94 0.70 18.74
C SER A 31 3.53 1.26 20.10
N GLU A 32 2.27 1.10 20.50
CA GLU A 32 1.73 1.55 21.79
C GLU A 32 1.96 0.53 22.92
N ASP A 33 2.35 -0.70 22.60
CA ASP A 33 2.65 -1.75 23.57
C ASP A 33 3.82 -1.36 24.49
N VAL A 34 3.76 -1.78 25.77
CA VAL A 34 4.81 -1.51 26.78
C VAL A 34 6.17 -2.10 26.37
N LEU A 35 6.17 -3.21 25.64
CA LEU A 35 7.36 -3.84 25.10
C LEU A 35 7.12 -4.20 23.61
N PRO A 36 7.29 -3.24 22.69
CA PRO A 36 6.90 -3.44 21.30
C PRO A 36 7.87 -4.39 20.59
N ASP A 37 7.31 -5.32 19.79
CA ASP A 37 8.11 -6.19 18.92
C ASP A 37 8.67 -5.38 17.73
N GLN A 38 9.86 -4.82 17.94
CA GLN A 38 10.53 -3.97 16.96
C GLN A 38 10.82 -4.68 15.64
N LEU A 39 11.08 -6.00 15.67
CA LEU A 39 11.34 -6.77 14.44
C LEU A 39 10.07 -6.91 13.62
N ARG A 40 8.94 -7.19 14.27
CA ARG A 40 7.62 -7.23 13.63
C ARG A 40 7.24 -5.88 13.05
N ILE A 41 7.40 -4.80 13.82
CA ILE A 41 7.13 -3.43 13.36
C ILE A 41 8.01 -3.09 12.14
N ARG A 42 9.30 -3.44 12.15
CA ARG A 42 10.22 -3.20 11.02
C ARG A 42 9.77 -3.96 9.76
N ARG A 43 9.33 -5.21 9.90
CA ARG A 43 8.79 -6.01 8.78
C ARG A 43 7.52 -5.39 8.20
N LEU A 44 6.61 -4.94 9.06
CA LEU A 44 5.37 -4.27 8.63
C LEU A 44 5.66 -2.94 7.92
N LYS A 45 6.60 -2.13 8.42
CA LYS A 45 7.05 -0.91 7.74
C LYS A 45 7.62 -1.21 6.35
N LYS A 46 8.41 -2.27 6.20
CA LYS A 46 8.92 -2.71 4.89
C LYS A 46 7.79 -3.15 3.95
N ARG A 47 6.80 -3.90 4.45
CA ARG A 47 5.60 -4.28 3.67
C ARG A 47 4.82 -3.05 3.23
N ARG A 48 4.60 -2.09 4.13
CA ARG A 48 3.90 -0.84 3.85
C ARG A 48 4.60 -0.05 2.73
N LEU A 49 5.93 0.05 2.76
CA LEU A 49 6.71 0.68 1.70
C LEU A 49 6.51 -0.04 0.36
N PHE A 50 6.62 -1.37 0.34
CA PHE A 50 6.41 -2.16 -0.87
C PHE A 50 5.00 -2.02 -1.47
N ILE A 51 3.96 -1.90 -0.64
CA ILE A 51 2.59 -1.65 -1.11
C ILE A 51 2.49 -0.24 -1.71
N LYS A 52 3.09 0.77 -1.05
CA LYS A 52 3.15 2.14 -1.57
C LYS A 52 3.82 2.18 -2.95
N ASP A 53 4.97 1.53 -3.10
CA ASP A 53 5.73 1.49 -4.35
C ASP A 53 4.90 0.84 -5.48
N GLN A 54 4.17 -0.25 -5.17
CA GLN A 54 3.24 -0.86 -6.14
C GLN A 54 2.10 0.07 -6.54
N ILE A 55 1.52 0.82 -5.60
CA ILE A 55 0.47 1.80 -5.90
C ILE A 55 1.00 2.87 -6.84
N GLU A 56 2.20 3.40 -6.58
CA GLU A 56 2.84 4.40 -7.44
C GLU A 56 3.10 3.83 -8.85
N HIS A 57 3.57 2.59 -8.94
CA HIS A 57 3.81 1.92 -10.22
C HIS A 57 2.51 1.72 -11.04
N LEU A 58 1.41 1.34 -10.38
CA LEU A 58 0.10 1.19 -11.01
C LEU A 58 -0.50 2.54 -11.42
N LYS A 59 -0.31 3.59 -10.61
CA LYS A 59 -0.74 4.95 -10.95
C LYS A 59 0.01 5.49 -12.16
N SER A 60 1.32 5.25 -12.26
CA SER A 60 2.14 5.59 -13.43
C SER A 60 1.70 4.82 -14.69
N THR A 61 1.15 3.62 -14.54
CA THR A 61 0.58 2.87 -15.68
C THR A 61 -0.75 3.47 -16.17
N LEU A 62 -1.55 4.04 -15.25
CA LEU A 62 -2.83 4.70 -15.55
C LEU A 62 -2.66 6.13 -16.12
N ILE A 63 -1.58 6.82 -15.74
CA ILE A 63 -1.26 8.18 -16.16
C ILE A 63 0.09 8.08 -16.90
N PRO A 64 0.10 7.91 -18.24
CA PRO A 64 1.32 7.58 -18.98
C PRO A 64 2.40 8.67 -18.99
N ASP A 65 2.23 9.79 -18.29
CA ASP A 65 3.22 10.85 -18.25
C ASP A 65 2.93 11.81 -17.08
N ILE A 66 3.97 12.48 -16.57
CA ILE A 66 4.00 13.43 -15.43
C ILE A 66 4.48 12.80 -14.10
N ASP A 67 5.76 12.44 -14.04
CA ASP A 67 6.77 13.28 -13.36
C ASP A 67 8.16 12.61 -13.42
N ALA A 68 9.06 13.28 -14.15
CA ALA A 68 10.51 13.04 -14.21
C ALA A 68 11.23 13.92 -13.19
#